data_AF-A0A349XNN2-F1
#
_entry.id   AF-A0A349XNN2-F1
#
_cell.length_a   1.000
_cell.length_b   1.000
_cell.length_c   1.000
_cell.angle_alpha   90.00
_cell.angle_beta   90.00
_cell.angle_gamma   90.00
#
_symmetry.space_group_name_H-M   'P 1'
#
loop_
_entity.id
_entity.type
_entity.pdbx_description
1 polymer ?
#
loop_
_entity_poly.entity_id
_entity_poly.type
_entity_poly.pdbx_seq_one_letter_code
_entity_poly.pdbx_strand_id
1 'polypeptide(L)' 'MQSKEEKLIQDMADAMRRYGDGCTSEELNRHFTQAEIARYGARARARAYDQAVRQIRKRAA' A
#
# COMPACT_ATOMS: atom_id res chain seq x y z
N MET A 1 -17.71 8.15 -5.91
CA MET A 1 -17.20 7.04 -6.76
C MET A 1 -15.70 6.98 -6.53
N GLN A 2 -15.16 5.89 -5.98
CA GLN A 2 -13.70 5.75 -5.95
C GLN A 2 -13.22 5.44 -7.36
N SER A 3 -12.26 6.21 -7.85
CA SER A 3 -11.66 6.00 -9.16
C SER A 3 -10.95 4.63 -9.18
N LYS A 4 -10.87 3.96 -10.33
CA LYS A 4 -10.11 2.69 -10.47
C LYS A 4 -8.70 2.81 -9.90
N GLU A 5 -8.08 3.98 -10.05
CA GLU A 5 -6.78 4.33 -9.49
C GLU A 5 -6.75 4.32 -7.95
N GLU A 6 -7.77 4.87 -7.29
CA GLU A 6 -7.85 4.89 -5.82
C GLU A 6 -8.00 3.48 -5.27
N LYS A 7 -8.81 2.64 -5.92
CA LYS A 7 -8.92 1.22 -5.59
C LYS A 7 -7.56 0.52 -5.70
N LEU A 8 -6.84 0.78 -6.79
CA LEU A 8 -5.52 0.19 -7.03
C LEU A 8 -4.49 0.63 -5.98
N ILE A 9 -4.48 1.91 -5.60
CA ILE A 9 -3.63 2.44 -4.52
C ILE A 9 -4.00 1.78 -3.18
N GLN A 10 -5.29 1.59 -2.92
CA GLN A 10 -5.79 0.97 -1.70
C GLN A 10 -5.38 -0.52 -1.62
N ASP A 11 -5.53 -1.28 -2.71
CA ASP A 11 -5.13 -2.69 -2.79
C ASP A 11 -3.61 -2.85 -2.65
N MET A 12 -2.80 -1.99 -3.29
CA MET A 12 -1.35 -1.98 -3.09
C MET A 12 -0.97 -1.66 -1.64
N ALA A 13 -1.64 -0.67 -1.02
CA ALA A 13 -1.37 -0.30 0.36
C ALA A 13 -1.70 -1.45 1.33
N ASP A 14 -2.80 -2.17 1.11
CA ASP A 14 -3.17 -3.32 1.94
C ASP A 14 -2.25 -4.52 1.69
N ALA A 15 -1.81 -4.75 0.45
CA ALA A 15 -0.78 -5.72 0.15
C ALA A 15 0.52 -5.40 0.91
N MET A 16 1.00 -4.16 0.84
CA MET A 16 2.18 -3.70 1.60
C MET A 16 2.02 -3.94 3.10
N ARG A 17 0.84 -3.66 3.65
CA ARG A 17 0.53 -3.91 5.07
C ARG A 17 0.51 -5.39 5.43
N ARG A 18 0.01 -6.25 4.54
CA ARG A 18 -0.02 -7.71 4.71
C ARG A 18 1.38 -8.32 4.69
N TYR A 19 2.23 -7.87 3.77
CA TYR A 19 3.62 -8.33 3.67
C TYR A 19 4.52 -7.71 4.76
N GLY A 20 4.14 -6.56 5.34
CA GLY A 20 4.87 -5.91 6.43
C GLY A 20 6.13 -5.16 5.93
N ASP A 21 7.11 -4.96 6.82
CA ASP A 21 8.40 -4.27 6.49
C ASP A 21 9.20 -4.98 5.38
N GLY A 22 8.86 -6.23 5.05
CA GLY A 22 9.47 -7.00 3.98
C GLY A 22 8.86 -6.76 2.60
N CYS A 23 7.77 -5.99 2.47
CA CYS A 23 7.11 -5.82 1.18
C CYS A 23 8.03 -5.13 0.17
N THR A 24 8.48 -5.91 -0.80
CA THR A 24 9.33 -5.44 -1.90
C THR A 24 8.51 -5.17 -3.14
N SER A 25 9.04 -4.30 -4.01
CA SER A 25 8.46 -4.05 -5.34
C SER A 25 8.29 -5.34 -6.14
N GLU A 26 9.11 -6.37 -5.90
CA GLU A 26 8.99 -7.70 -6.51
C GLU A 26 7.74 -8.47 -6.10
N GLU A 27 7.35 -8.44 -4.82
CA GLU A 27 6.11 -9.08 -4.37
C GLU A 27 4.88 -8.38 -4.91
N LEU A 28 4.92 -7.05 -4.99
CA LEU A 28 3.88 -6.27 -5.65
C LEU A 28 3.81 -6.60 -7.15
N ASN A 29 4.95 -6.85 -7.80
CA ASN A 29 5.00 -7.20 -9.23
C ASN A 29 4.33 -8.55 -9.55
N ARG A 30 3.99 -9.37 -8.54
CA ARG A 30 3.20 -10.59 -8.71
C ARG A 30 1.70 -10.32 -8.89
N HIS A 31 1.23 -9.16 -8.43
CA HIS A 31 -0.19 -8.81 -8.40
C HIS A 31 -0.52 -7.52 -9.15
N PHE A 32 0.48 -6.67 -9.38
CA PHE A 32 0.35 -5.37 -10.05
C PHE A 32 1.38 -5.26 -11.17
N THR A 33 1.08 -4.46 -12.20
CA THR A 33 2.05 -4.22 -13.26
C THR A 33 3.15 -3.27 -12.80
N GLN A 34 4.33 -3.39 -13.40
CA GLN A 34 5.47 -2.53 -13.08
C GLN A 34 5.15 -1.03 -13.30
N ALA A 35 4.34 -0.71 -14.31
CA ALA A 35 3.88 0.65 -14.58
C ALA A 35 2.98 1.20 -13.47
N GLU A 36 2.08 0.37 -12.95
CA GLU A 36 1.22 0.72 -11.82
C GLU A 36 2.01 0.90 -10.53
N ILE A 37 2.98 0.01 -10.26
CA ILE A 37 3.85 0.12 -9.09
C ILE A 37 4.71 1.37 -9.18
N ALA A 38 5.25 1.69 -10.35
CA ALA A 38 6.03 2.91 -10.55
C ALA A 38 5.18 4.18 -10.36
N ARG A 39 3.92 4.15 -10.82
CA ARG A 39 3.02 5.32 -10.79
C ARG A 39 2.32 5.51 -9.44
N TYR A 40 1.92 4.43 -8.79
CA TYR A 40 1.09 4.44 -7.59
C TYR A 40 1.77 3.86 -6.36
N GLY A 41 2.87 3.14 -6.49
CA GLY A 41 3.57 2.48 -5.37
C GLY A 41 4.04 3.47 -4.29
N ALA A 42 4.53 4.65 -4.67
CA ALA A 42 4.89 5.69 -3.68
C ALA A 42 3.66 6.17 -2.87
N ARG A 43 2.52 6.37 -3.54
CA ARG A 43 1.26 6.75 -2.89
C ARG A 43 0.71 5.64 -2.01
N ALA A 44 0.74 4.40 -2.48
CA ALA A 44 0.31 3.23 -1.73
C ALA A 44 1.17 3.03 -0.48
N ARG A 45 2.50 3.20 -0.59
CA ARG A 45 3.43 3.10 0.54
C ARG A 45 3.17 4.17 1.60
N ALA A 46 3.00 5.42 1.17
CA ALA A 46 2.64 6.51 2.09
C ALA A 46 1.33 6.21 2.82
N ARG A 47 0.31 5.70 2.10
CA ARG A 47 -0.99 5.34 2.69
C ARG A 47 -0.89 4.15 3.65
N ALA A 48 -0.11 3.12 3.32
CA ALA A 48 0.14 1.96 4.18
C ALA A 48 0.84 2.39 5.48
N TYR A 49 1.84 3.26 5.38
CA TYR A 49 2.53 3.84 6.52
C TYR A 49 1.59 4.67 7.40
N ASP A 50 0.81 5.59 6.80
CA ASP A 50 -0.17 6.40 7.52
C ASP A 50 -1.20 5.54 8.28
N GLN A 51 -1.66 4.45 7.66
CA GLN A 51 -2.57 3.50 8.29
C GLN A 51 -1.89 2.74 9.43
N ALA A 52 -0.65 2.29 9.25
CA ALA A 52 0.13 1.62 10.29
C ALA A 52 0.36 2.55 11.49
N VAL A 53 0.77 3.79 11.26
CA VAL A 53 0.96 4.82 12.29
C VAL A 53 -0.34 5.10 13.03
N ARG A 54 -1.48 5.22 12.33
CA ARG A 54 -2.80 5.40 12.97
C ARG A 54 -3.20 4.19 13.81
N GLN A 55 -2.90 2.97 13.37
CA GLN A 55 -3.14 1.76 14.17
C GLN A 55 -2.26 1.72 15.42
N ILE A 56 -0.97 2.06 15.31
CA ILE A 56 -0.06 2.13 16.46
C ILE A 56 -0.59 3.15 17.48
N ARG A 57 -0.98 4.34 17.02
CA ARG A 57 -1.56 5.38 17.88
C ARG A 57 -2.87 4.94 18.56
N LYS A 58 -3.71 4.15 17.89
CA LYS A 58 -4.93 3.57 18.48
C LYS A 58 -4.66 2.47 19.50
N ARG A 59 -3.52 1.78 19.42
CA ARG A 59 -3.13 0.74 20.38
C ARG A 59 -2.41 1.28 21.62
N ALA A 60 -1.88 2.49 21.54
CA ALA A 60 -1.14 3.15 22.61
C ALA A 60 -2.01 4.09 23.49
N ALA A 61 -3.34 4.12 23.26
CA ALA A 61 -4.33 4.87 24.02
C ALA A 61 -5.27 3.91 24.73
#